data_AF-A0A1H7DT97-F1
#
_entry.id   AF-A0A1H7DT97-F1
#
_cell.length_a   1.000
_cell.length_b   1.000
_cell.length_c   1.000
_cell.angle_alpha   90.00
_cell.angle_beta   90.00
_cell.angle_gamma   90.00
#
_symmetry.space_group_name_H-M   'P 1'
#
loop_
_entity.id
_entity.type
_entity.pdbx_description
1 polymer ?
#
loop_
_entity_poly.entity_id
_entity_poly.type
_entity_poly.pdbx_seq_one_letter_code
_entity_poly.pdbx_strand_id
1 'polypeptide(L)'
;MTDWQPTTATERALMAATAADDRESFLTELVGGPLLLPVSPAAAAGHEPAGWPTGRHDGVTHVVAYTSPAAIAAGLPGQSVSYRVTGFADVAADWPDDDWMLAIDPGLPIAVRLTADELRTLAAPTLAAERPLRDAILREDPDALMSVLFRAELVLPLRPDGPTTRDLSDPEFPWWTLPDEQGRASLPVFTSEARLRQALGDRDLVVVSSLQLTDHWPDLSWQLLLNPETPLAAALPGAALLTLRDWVAELRQVVTAAAEQERRRRETAGYAEPSTMGLPVPMPRSAPETAEDEGPDPDVPLLLQLVIPHRYLSSYLDDGYDRAAGLVHAWHGPGRDTPVRLYRRLGLLGEGSPFEESDEWVPVLRWPPSKATPEQWGQGPPRMESLVVPDGTELRCLHQDGRDELLARFEAASRRWSPA
;
A
#
# COMPACT_ATOMS: atom_id res chain seq x y z
N MET A 1 41.25 5.76 22.07
CA MET A 1 40.37 5.49 20.91
C MET A 1 40.23 3.98 20.83
N THR A 2 39.01 3.49 20.90
CA THR A 2 38.65 2.10 20.62
C THR A 2 39.11 1.75 19.20
N ASP A 3 39.79 0.61 19.02
CA ASP A 3 40.29 0.11 17.72
C ASP A 3 39.15 -0.48 16.86
N TRP A 4 37.94 0.07 17.02
CA TRP A 4 36.74 -0.42 16.36
C TRP A 4 36.67 0.10 14.93
N GLN A 5 36.24 -0.77 14.02
CA GLN A 5 35.99 -0.46 12.62
C GLN A 5 34.58 -0.94 12.24
N PRO A 6 33.87 -0.22 11.36
CA PRO A 6 32.54 -0.60 10.94
C PRO A 6 32.56 -1.93 10.18
N THR A 7 31.74 -2.88 10.62
CA THR A 7 31.67 -4.23 10.05
C THR A 7 30.48 -4.42 9.13
N THR A 8 29.38 -3.70 9.37
CA THR A 8 28.14 -3.78 8.57
C THR A 8 28.02 -2.63 7.57
N ALA A 9 27.11 -2.73 6.58
CA ALA A 9 26.85 -1.61 5.68
C ALA A 9 26.25 -0.42 6.42
N THR A 10 25.31 -0.67 7.34
CA THR A 10 24.75 0.33 8.27
C THR A 10 25.83 1.07 9.04
N GLU A 11 26.79 0.39 9.68
CA GLU A 11 27.87 1.05 10.43
C GLU A 11 28.77 1.91 9.55
N ARG A 12 29.06 1.47 8.31
CA ARG A 12 29.82 2.26 7.33
C ARG A 12 29.04 3.51 6.91
N ALA A 13 27.74 3.40 6.69
CA ALA A 13 26.87 4.51 6.34
C ALA A 13 26.74 5.52 7.50
N LEU A 14 26.55 5.06 8.73
CA LEU A 14 26.55 5.90 9.94
C LEU A 14 27.89 6.62 10.13
N MET A 15 29.01 5.93 9.91
CA MET A 15 30.35 6.53 9.99
C MET A 15 30.58 7.57 8.89
N ALA A 16 30.14 7.29 7.66
CA ALA A 16 30.22 8.24 6.55
C ALA A 16 29.37 9.49 6.80
N ALA A 17 28.14 9.33 7.29
CA ALA A 17 27.27 10.44 7.67
C ALA A 17 27.88 11.27 8.81
N THR A 18 28.48 10.63 9.81
CA THR A 18 29.20 11.32 10.90
C THR A 18 30.39 12.12 10.37
N ALA A 19 31.18 11.55 9.45
CA ALA A 19 32.31 12.26 8.85
C ALA A 19 31.90 13.45 7.97
N ALA A 20 30.70 13.39 7.38
CA ALA A 20 30.11 14.44 6.57
C ALA A 20 29.31 15.48 7.39
N ASP A 21 29.17 15.30 8.71
CA ASP A 21 28.25 16.07 9.58
C ASP A 21 26.79 16.07 9.07
N ASP A 22 26.39 14.96 8.41
CA ASP A 22 25.05 14.77 7.85
C ASP A 22 24.16 14.04 8.85
N ARG A 23 23.48 14.83 9.68
CA ARG A 23 22.58 14.30 10.72
C ARG A 23 21.36 13.58 10.15
N GLU A 24 20.84 14.02 9.00
CA GLU A 24 19.62 13.45 8.42
C GLU A 24 19.88 12.05 7.86
N SER A 25 20.98 11.88 7.11
CA SER A 25 21.40 10.57 6.63
C SER A 25 21.74 9.63 7.79
N PHE A 26 22.39 10.13 8.84
CA PHE A 26 22.68 9.35 10.04
C PHE A 26 21.40 8.81 10.68
N LEU A 27 20.40 9.67 10.90
CA LEU A 27 19.14 9.28 11.53
C LEU A 27 18.31 8.35 10.65
N THR A 28 18.29 8.57 9.34
CA THR A 28 17.59 7.71 8.38
C THR A 28 18.16 6.30 8.39
N GLU A 29 19.49 6.17 8.33
CA GLU A 29 20.16 4.88 8.39
C GLU A 29 19.93 4.18 9.74
N LEU A 30 20.00 4.94 10.84
CA LEU A 30 19.76 4.42 12.18
C LEU A 30 18.34 3.85 12.36
N VAL A 31 17.32 4.56 11.88
CA VAL A 31 15.92 4.13 12.01
C VAL A 31 15.63 2.89 11.16
N GLY A 32 16.27 2.76 10.00
CA GLY A 32 16.10 1.59 9.13
C GLY A 32 16.91 0.36 9.54
N GLY A 33 17.95 0.53 10.37
CA GLY A 33 18.87 -0.53 10.76
C GLY A 33 18.43 -1.37 11.97
N PRO A 34 18.97 -2.58 12.13
CA PRO A 34 18.77 -3.40 13.32
C PRO A 34 19.47 -2.81 14.54
N LEU A 35 18.84 -2.96 15.71
CA LEU A 35 19.46 -2.73 17.01
C LEU A 35 19.62 -4.06 17.75
N LEU A 36 20.78 -4.25 18.36
CA LEU A 36 21.11 -5.41 19.19
C LEU A 36 21.09 -4.98 20.65
N LEU A 37 20.18 -5.58 21.42
CA LEU A 37 20.07 -5.37 22.86
C LEU A 37 20.74 -6.54 23.57
N PRO A 38 21.79 -6.30 24.38
CA PRO A 38 22.35 -7.33 25.25
C PRO A 38 21.27 -7.96 26.14
N VAL A 39 21.37 -9.26 26.35
CA VAL A 39 20.49 -10.01 27.27
C VAL A 39 21.33 -10.71 28.33
N SER A 40 20.75 -10.92 29.51
CA SER A 40 21.41 -11.67 30.58
C SER A 40 21.63 -13.13 30.14
N PRO A 41 22.63 -13.84 30.71
CA PRO A 41 22.80 -15.26 30.46
C PRO A 41 21.58 -16.10 30.86
N ALA A 42 20.84 -15.69 31.90
CA ALA A 42 19.62 -16.36 32.33
C ALA A 42 18.48 -16.18 31.29
N ALA A 43 18.34 -14.97 30.74
CA ALA A 43 17.38 -14.71 29.66
C ALA A 43 17.77 -15.45 28.38
N ALA A 44 19.05 -15.49 28.02
CA ALA A 44 19.56 -16.25 26.88
C ALA A 44 19.30 -17.76 27.01
N ALA A 45 19.31 -18.29 28.24
CA ALA A 45 18.98 -19.68 28.53
C ALA A 45 17.46 -19.95 28.66
N GLY A 46 16.61 -18.93 28.50
CA GLY A 46 15.16 -19.05 28.65
C GLY A 46 14.68 -19.22 30.09
N HIS A 47 15.52 -18.96 31.09
CA HIS A 47 15.17 -19.07 32.50
C HIS A 47 14.43 -17.83 33.03
N GLU A 48 14.50 -16.70 32.32
CA GLU A 48 13.77 -15.47 32.63
C GLU A 48 13.43 -14.68 31.35
N PRO A 49 12.44 -13.77 31.40
CA PRO A 49 12.20 -12.83 30.30
C PRO A 49 13.38 -11.90 30.07
N ALA A 50 13.67 -11.56 28.81
CA ALA A 50 14.70 -10.58 28.46
C ALA A 50 14.27 -9.17 28.89
N GLY A 51 14.87 -8.65 29.97
CA GLY A 51 14.70 -7.28 30.42
C GLY A 51 15.43 -6.26 29.54
N TRP A 52 15.18 -4.97 29.80
CA TRP A 52 15.88 -3.87 29.12
C TRP A 52 17.34 -3.76 29.62
N PRO A 53 18.35 -3.78 28.73
CA PRO A 53 19.75 -3.66 29.11
C PRO A 53 20.05 -2.25 29.58
N THR A 54 20.00 -2.01 30.89
CA THR A 54 20.15 -0.66 31.45
C THR A 54 21.52 -0.41 32.08
N GLY A 55 22.01 0.81 31.93
CA GLY A 55 23.20 1.34 32.62
C GLY A 55 22.92 2.75 33.17
N ARG A 56 23.57 3.13 34.27
CA ARG A 56 23.47 4.50 34.81
C ARG A 56 24.67 5.33 34.35
N HIS A 57 24.39 6.48 33.76
CA HIS A 57 25.40 7.47 33.36
C HIS A 57 24.88 8.87 33.71
N ASP A 58 25.70 9.68 34.40
CA ASP A 58 25.33 11.03 34.90
C ASP A 58 23.99 11.07 35.65
N GLY A 59 23.67 10.02 36.40
CA GLY A 59 22.43 9.94 37.18
C GLY A 59 21.19 9.54 36.38
N VAL A 60 21.27 9.41 35.07
CA VAL A 60 20.18 9.02 34.16
C VAL A 60 20.30 7.55 33.78
N THR A 61 19.18 6.84 33.76
CA THR A 61 19.11 5.46 33.27
C THR A 61 19.14 5.46 31.75
N HIS A 62 20.04 4.67 31.17
CA HIS A 62 20.15 4.49 29.74
C HIS A 62 19.86 3.04 29.38
N VAL A 63 18.97 2.80 28.42
CA VAL A 63 18.90 1.54 27.69
C VAL A 63 20.06 1.52 26.70
N VAL A 64 20.84 0.44 26.69
CA VAL A 64 22.02 0.31 25.84
C VAL A 64 21.72 -0.62 24.66
N ALA A 65 21.93 -0.13 23.45
CA ALA A 65 21.81 -0.89 22.21
C ALA A 65 23.07 -0.74 21.36
N TYR A 66 23.27 -1.67 20.42
CA TYR A 66 24.42 -1.70 19.53
C TYR A 66 23.99 -1.99 18.09
N THR A 67 24.75 -1.54 17.10
CA THR A 67 24.45 -1.79 15.68
C THR A 67 24.97 -3.13 15.16
N SER A 68 25.90 -3.77 15.88
CA SER A 68 26.45 -5.08 15.49
C SER A 68 27.08 -5.84 16.65
N PRO A 69 27.35 -7.16 16.49
CA PRO A 69 28.13 -7.92 17.46
C PRO A 69 29.55 -7.38 17.66
N ALA A 70 30.16 -6.79 16.62
CA ALA A 70 31.47 -6.17 16.72
C ALA A 70 31.43 -4.88 17.55
N ALA A 71 30.35 -4.10 17.42
CA ALA A 71 30.09 -2.94 18.27
C ALA A 71 29.87 -3.35 19.74
N ILE A 72 29.12 -4.43 20.00
CA ILE A 72 29.00 -5.01 21.36
C ILE A 72 30.38 -5.37 21.91
N ALA A 73 31.20 -6.10 21.15
CA ALA A 73 32.52 -6.53 21.59
C ALA A 73 33.46 -5.35 21.90
N ALA A 74 33.34 -4.26 21.16
CA ALA A 74 34.11 -3.03 21.39
C ALA A 74 33.59 -2.21 22.59
N GLY A 75 32.27 -2.16 22.79
CA GLY A 75 31.65 -1.46 23.93
C GLY A 75 31.75 -2.23 25.26
N LEU A 76 31.82 -3.56 25.20
CA LEU A 76 31.89 -4.46 26.36
C LEU A 76 33.10 -5.42 26.24
N PRO A 77 34.34 -4.89 26.27
CA PRO A 77 35.54 -5.69 26.01
C PRO A 77 35.72 -6.81 27.05
N GLY A 78 36.05 -8.00 26.56
CA GLY A 78 36.31 -9.18 27.40
C GLY A 78 35.07 -9.92 27.91
N GLN A 79 33.87 -9.52 27.48
CA GLN A 79 32.62 -10.16 27.85
C GLN A 79 32.05 -10.95 26.67
N SER A 80 31.62 -12.20 26.93
CA SER A 80 30.76 -12.92 25.99
C SER A 80 29.32 -12.51 26.26
N VAL A 81 28.71 -11.82 25.29
CA VAL A 81 27.39 -11.19 25.45
C VAL A 81 26.42 -11.82 24.48
N SER A 82 25.37 -12.44 25.01
CA SER A 82 24.19 -12.80 24.22
C SER A 82 23.35 -11.55 23.97
N TYR A 83 22.65 -11.50 22.84
CA TYR A 83 21.84 -10.35 22.46
C TYR A 83 20.57 -10.79 21.74
N ARG A 84 19.57 -9.90 21.72
CA ARG A 84 18.39 -10.00 20.86
C ARG A 84 18.43 -8.90 19.79
N VAL A 85 17.95 -9.20 18.59
CA VAL A 85 17.83 -8.22 17.51
C VAL A 85 16.42 -7.61 17.53
N THR A 86 16.31 -6.31 17.33
CA THR A 86 15.04 -5.57 17.32
C THR A 86 15.11 -4.41 16.33
N GLY A 87 13.96 -3.95 15.86
CA GLY A 87 13.87 -2.74 15.04
C GLY A 87 13.76 -1.48 15.90
N PHE A 88 14.22 -0.34 15.37
CA PHE A 88 14.10 0.96 16.05
C PHE A 88 12.64 1.29 16.43
N ALA A 89 11.70 1.00 15.53
CA ALA A 89 10.28 1.23 15.78
C ALA A 89 9.70 0.35 16.91
N ASP A 90 10.18 -0.89 17.07
CA ASP A 90 9.73 -1.77 18.15
C ASP A 90 10.26 -1.29 19.51
N VAL A 91 11.51 -0.82 19.54
CA VAL A 91 12.08 -0.19 20.75
C VAL A 91 11.24 1.02 21.17
N ALA A 92 10.81 1.85 20.22
CA ALA A 92 9.94 2.99 20.51
C ALA A 92 8.53 2.59 20.94
N ALA A 93 7.96 1.53 20.36
CA ALA A 93 6.63 1.02 20.69
C ALA A 93 6.57 0.50 22.13
N ASP A 94 7.59 -0.26 22.54
CA ASP A 94 7.64 -0.95 23.83
C ASP A 94 8.44 -0.18 24.90
N TRP A 95 8.77 1.09 24.64
CA TRP A 95 9.68 1.88 25.46
C TRP A 95 9.24 1.91 26.95
N PRO A 96 10.12 1.54 27.89
CA PRO A 96 9.71 1.21 29.26
C PRO A 96 9.42 2.40 30.16
N ASP A 97 10.08 3.54 29.93
CA ASP A 97 10.07 4.69 30.85
C ASP A 97 10.50 5.96 30.11
N ASP A 98 9.68 7.01 30.17
CA ASP A 98 9.91 8.27 29.46
C ASP A 98 11.07 9.10 30.05
N ASP A 99 11.50 8.81 31.28
CA ASP A 99 12.66 9.46 31.92
C ASP A 99 14.00 8.79 31.53
N TRP A 100 13.97 7.68 30.79
CA TRP A 100 15.17 6.96 30.37
C TRP A 100 15.63 7.42 28.97
N MET A 101 16.92 7.26 28.70
CA MET A 101 17.50 7.54 27.39
C MET A 101 17.90 6.26 26.66
N LEU A 102 17.87 6.28 25.33
CA LEU A 102 18.47 5.25 24.50
C LEU A 102 19.92 5.66 24.17
N ALA A 103 20.89 4.83 24.55
CA ALA A 103 22.28 4.95 24.14
C ALA A 103 22.61 3.87 23.11
N ILE A 104 22.93 4.28 21.89
CA ILE A 104 23.34 3.38 20.82
C ILE A 104 24.85 3.52 20.64
N ASP A 105 25.53 2.38 20.61
CA ASP A 105 26.99 2.25 20.44
C ASP A 105 27.82 3.15 21.39
N PRO A 106 27.50 3.21 22.69
CA PRO A 106 28.15 4.13 23.61
C PRO A 106 29.69 3.95 23.60
N GLY A 107 30.40 5.06 23.39
CA GLY A 107 31.87 5.08 23.35
C GLY A 107 32.48 4.73 21.99
N LEU A 108 31.67 4.47 20.96
CA LEU A 108 32.13 4.31 19.57
C LEU A 108 32.00 5.63 18.79
N PRO A 109 32.70 5.78 17.65
CA PRO A 109 32.61 6.99 16.82
C PRO A 109 31.21 7.30 16.28
N ILE A 110 30.34 6.28 16.17
CA ILE A 110 28.95 6.40 15.71
C ILE A 110 27.95 6.49 16.89
N ALA A 111 28.43 6.72 18.11
CA ALA A 111 27.58 6.76 19.29
C ALA A 111 26.52 7.86 19.20
N VAL A 112 25.29 7.53 19.58
CA VAL A 112 24.18 8.49 19.70
C VAL A 112 23.39 8.24 20.99
N ARG A 113 22.90 9.32 21.58
CA ARG A 113 21.94 9.28 22.68
C ARG A 113 20.65 9.94 22.24
N LEU A 114 19.53 9.30 22.52
CA LEU A 114 18.20 9.79 22.22
C LEU A 114 17.35 9.78 23.49
N THR A 115 16.59 10.85 23.68
CA THR A 115 15.51 10.88 24.67
C THR A 115 14.34 10.00 24.21
N ALA A 116 13.42 9.68 25.12
CA ALA A 116 12.19 8.97 24.77
C ALA A 116 11.37 9.73 23.70
N ASP A 117 11.31 11.06 23.77
CA ASP A 117 10.59 11.89 22.81
C ASP A 117 11.23 11.88 21.41
N GLU A 118 12.56 12.00 21.33
CA GLU A 118 13.29 11.87 20.07
C GLU A 118 13.12 10.48 19.46
N LEU A 119 13.22 9.42 20.27
CA LEU A 119 12.98 8.04 19.85
C LEU A 119 11.58 7.88 19.24
N ARG A 120 10.53 8.35 19.93
CA ARG A 120 9.14 8.28 19.45
C ARG A 120 8.94 9.11 18.17
N THR A 121 9.51 10.30 18.12
CA THR A 121 9.42 11.19 16.95
C THR A 121 10.04 10.55 15.71
N LEU A 122 11.23 9.97 15.86
CA LEU A 122 11.93 9.30 14.76
C LEU A 122 11.22 8.01 14.31
N ALA A 123 10.59 7.28 15.24
CA ALA A 123 9.86 6.05 14.94
C ALA A 123 8.44 6.27 14.38
N ALA A 124 7.86 7.46 14.58
CA ALA A 124 6.46 7.74 14.27
C ALA A 124 6.03 7.40 12.83
N PRO A 125 6.82 7.73 11.77
CA PRO A 125 6.45 7.37 10.41
C PRO A 125 6.34 5.86 10.19
N THR A 126 7.32 5.09 10.67
CA THR A 126 7.34 3.63 10.58
C THR A 126 6.19 3.02 11.36
N LEU A 127 5.95 3.47 12.59
CA LEU A 127 4.84 2.99 13.42
C LEU A 127 3.48 3.29 12.80
N ALA A 128 3.31 4.46 12.18
CA ALA A 128 2.08 4.81 11.49
C ALA A 128 1.84 3.94 10.25
N ALA A 129 2.88 3.68 9.46
CA ALA A 129 2.81 2.80 8.27
C ALA A 129 2.51 1.35 8.65
N GLU A 130 3.07 0.86 9.76
CA GLU A 130 2.89 -0.51 10.25
C GLU A 130 1.62 -0.71 11.08
N ARG A 131 0.93 0.37 11.46
CA ARG A 131 -0.24 0.30 12.34
C ARG A 131 -1.30 -0.70 11.86
N PRO A 132 -1.72 -0.72 10.58
CA PRO A 132 -2.71 -1.69 10.11
C PRO A 132 -2.26 -3.15 10.31
N LEU A 133 -0.98 -3.45 10.04
CA LEU A 133 -0.43 -4.79 10.21
C LEU A 133 -0.37 -5.18 11.69
N ARG A 134 0.14 -4.27 12.52
CA ARG A 134 0.23 -4.46 13.97
C ARG A 134 -1.15 -4.69 14.58
N ASP A 135 -2.13 -3.91 14.15
CA ASP A 135 -3.53 -4.00 14.57
C ASP A 135 -4.17 -5.34 14.19
N ALA A 136 -3.87 -5.86 12.99
CA ALA A 136 -4.35 -7.16 12.53
C ALA A 136 -3.73 -8.32 13.33
N ILE A 137 -2.41 -8.27 13.57
CA ILE A 137 -1.68 -9.30 14.33
C ILE A 137 -2.14 -9.31 15.80
N LEU A 138 -2.22 -8.13 16.43
CA LEU A 138 -2.65 -8.03 17.85
C LEU A 138 -4.08 -8.52 18.08
N ARG A 139 -4.97 -8.34 17.10
CA ARG A 139 -6.37 -8.80 17.17
C ARG A 139 -6.55 -10.23 16.68
N GLU A 140 -5.50 -10.86 16.18
CA GLU A 140 -5.55 -12.16 15.49
C GLU A 140 -6.63 -12.18 14.39
N ASP A 141 -6.77 -11.07 13.66
CA ASP A 141 -7.79 -10.87 12.62
C ASP A 141 -7.22 -11.30 11.24
N PRO A 142 -7.61 -12.48 10.72
CA PRO A 142 -7.07 -12.97 9.46
C PRO A 142 -7.52 -12.10 8.29
N ASP A 143 -8.75 -11.60 8.27
CA ASP A 143 -9.28 -10.81 7.15
C ASP A 143 -8.58 -9.45 7.06
N ALA A 144 -8.33 -8.81 8.20
CA ALA A 144 -7.53 -7.58 8.27
C ALA A 144 -6.09 -7.83 7.83
N LEU A 145 -5.46 -8.93 8.27
CA LEU A 145 -4.10 -9.31 7.86
C LEU A 145 -4.03 -9.50 6.34
N MET A 146 -4.98 -10.25 5.77
CA MET A 146 -5.08 -10.46 4.32
C MET A 146 -5.26 -9.13 3.58
N SER A 147 -6.12 -8.24 4.06
CA SER A 147 -6.31 -6.91 3.47
C SER A 147 -5.05 -6.05 3.47
N VAL A 148 -4.21 -6.14 4.51
CA VAL A 148 -2.93 -5.43 4.55
C VAL A 148 -1.97 -6.03 3.52
N LEU A 149 -1.85 -7.36 3.47
CA LEU A 149 -0.97 -8.04 2.53
C LEU A 149 -1.35 -7.78 1.08
N PHE A 150 -2.63 -7.66 0.75
CA PHE A 150 -3.09 -7.32 -0.59
C PHE A 150 -2.57 -5.96 -1.10
N ARG A 151 -2.43 -4.98 -0.20
CA ARG A 151 -2.06 -3.60 -0.53
C ARG A 151 -0.56 -3.34 -0.36
N ALA A 152 0.14 -4.19 0.37
CA ALA A 152 1.55 -4.03 0.66
C ALA A 152 2.42 -4.50 -0.50
N GLU A 153 3.48 -3.75 -0.76
CA GLU A 153 4.65 -4.30 -1.45
C GLU A 153 5.39 -5.23 -0.49
N LEU A 154 5.74 -6.40 -0.98
CA LEU A 154 6.40 -7.46 -0.22
C LEU A 154 7.86 -7.56 -0.66
N VAL A 155 8.73 -7.81 0.30
CA VAL A 155 10.18 -7.94 0.11
C VAL A 155 10.56 -9.40 0.32
N LEU A 156 11.14 -9.99 -0.71
CA LEU A 156 11.63 -11.36 -0.70
C LEU A 156 13.16 -11.36 -0.66
N PRO A 157 13.79 -12.04 0.32
CA PRO A 157 15.23 -12.27 0.29
C PRO A 157 15.59 -13.24 -0.85
N LEU A 158 16.69 -12.95 -1.54
CA LEU A 158 17.27 -13.81 -2.56
C LEU A 158 18.32 -14.74 -1.92
N ARG A 159 18.39 -15.98 -2.40
CA ARG A 159 19.43 -16.91 -1.93
C ARG A 159 20.82 -16.39 -2.34
N PRO A 160 21.78 -16.26 -1.40
CA PRO A 160 23.07 -15.58 -1.61
C PRO A 160 23.99 -16.26 -2.65
N ASP A 161 23.73 -17.51 -3.00
CA ASP A 161 24.48 -18.29 -4.02
C ASP A 161 23.58 -18.74 -5.19
N GLY A 162 22.45 -18.06 -5.39
CA GLY A 162 21.50 -18.36 -6.46
C GLY A 162 21.80 -17.62 -7.77
N PRO A 163 21.06 -17.94 -8.85
CA PRO A 163 21.02 -17.11 -10.04
C PRO A 163 20.66 -15.65 -9.70
N THR A 164 21.17 -14.70 -10.48
CA THR A 164 20.93 -13.26 -10.25
C THR A 164 19.59 -12.77 -10.76
N THR A 165 18.75 -13.69 -11.26
CA THR A 165 17.41 -13.37 -11.75
C THR A 165 16.56 -12.80 -10.62
N ARG A 166 15.84 -11.72 -10.94
CA ARG A 166 14.84 -11.10 -10.05
C ARG A 166 13.42 -11.29 -10.57
N ASP A 167 13.28 -12.06 -11.65
CA ASP A 167 11.99 -12.36 -12.26
C ASP A 167 11.44 -13.64 -11.63
N LEU A 168 10.31 -13.53 -10.92
CA LEU A 168 9.65 -14.68 -10.29
C LEU A 168 9.12 -15.71 -11.30
N SER A 169 8.97 -15.32 -12.57
CA SER A 169 8.55 -16.24 -13.64
C SER A 169 9.68 -17.14 -14.14
N ASP A 170 10.94 -16.84 -13.77
CA ASP A 170 12.10 -17.65 -14.09
C ASP A 170 12.06 -18.95 -13.28
N PRO A 171 12.06 -20.14 -13.92
CA PRO A 171 12.09 -21.42 -13.20
C PRO A 171 13.38 -21.61 -12.37
N GLU A 172 14.45 -20.87 -12.67
CA GLU A 172 15.68 -20.86 -11.89
C GLU A 172 15.67 -19.79 -10.77
N PHE A 173 14.54 -19.13 -10.52
CA PHE A 173 14.42 -18.11 -9.47
C PHE A 173 14.90 -18.64 -8.12
N PRO A 174 15.80 -17.92 -7.42
CA PRO A 174 16.50 -18.41 -6.25
C PRO A 174 15.65 -18.29 -4.97
N TRP A 175 14.51 -19.01 -4.93
CA TRP A 175 13.66 -19.07 -3.74
C TRP A 175 14.49 -19.42 -2.50
N TRP A 176 14.47 -18.53 -1.51
CA TRP A 176 15.15 -18.74 -0.25
C TRP A 176 14.17 -19.21 0.80
N THR A 177 14.32 -20.45 1.27
CA THR A 177 13.38 -21.07 2.22
C THR A 177 14.06 -21.35 3.55
N LEU A 178 13.29 -21.25 4.62
CA LEU A 178 13.66 -21.69 5.96
C LEU A 178 12.83 -22.93 6.32
N PRO A 179 13.43 -23.96 6.94
CA PRO A 179 12.63 -25.06 7.49
C PRO A 179 11.79 -24.55 8.67
N ASP A 180 10.50 -24.93 8.71
CA ASP A 180 9.68 -24.77 9.91
C ASP A 180 10.11 -25.77 11.01
N GLU A 181 9.50 -25.68 12.19
CA GLU A 181 9.77 -26.60 13.31
C GLU A 181 9.54 -28.09 12.97
N GLN A 182 8.73 -28.36 11.94
CA GLN A 182 8.42 -29.70 11.44
C GLN A 182 9.26 -30.07 10.20
N GLY A 183 10.21 -29.24 9.78
CA GLY A 183 11.09 -29.44 8.64
C GLY A 183 10.48 -29.14 7.27
N ARG A 184 9.27 -28.55 7.20
CA ARG A 184 8.66 -28.11 5.93
C ARG A 184 9.27 -26.81 5.46
N ALA A 185 9.43 -26.67 4.15
CA ALA A 185 9.93 -25.44 3.57
C ALA A 185 8.93 -24.29 3.80
N SER A 186 9.44 -23.19 4.30
CA SER A 186 8.70 -21.96 4.53
C SER A 186 9.41 -20.80 3.86
N LEU A 187 8.64 -19.93 3.21
CA LEU A 187 9.14 -18.76 2.53
C LEU A 187 9.05 -17.55 3.47
N PRO A 188 10.18 -17.00 3.96
CA PRO A 188 10.18 -15.72 4.66
C PRO A 188 9.86 -14.58 3.69
N VAL A 189 8.90 -13.75 4.07
CA VAL A 189 8.42 -12.60 3.31
C VAL A 189 8.35 -11.40 4.24
N PHE A 190 8.83 -10.25 3.80
CA PHE A 190 8.88 -9.05 4.62
C PHE A 190 8.00 -7.94 4.06
N THR A 191 7.52 -7.07 4.93
CA THR A 191 6.71 -5.90 4.55
C THR A 191 7.54 -4.64 4.28
N SER A 192 8.83 -4.70 4.60
CA SER A 192 9.79 -3.64 4.29
C SER A 192 11.21 -4.19 4.31
N GLU A 193 12.14 -3.47 3.68
CA GLU A 193 13.56 -3.79 3.74
C GLU A 193 14.10 -3.69 5.18
N ALA A 194 13.59 -2.74 5.99
CA ALA A 194 13.99 -2.62 7.39
C ALA A 194 13.65 -3.90 8.19
N ARG A 195 12.48 -4.51 7.93
CA ARG A 195 12.09 -5.79 8.55
C ARG A 195 12.95 -6.95 8.06
N LEU A 196 13.33 -6.96 6.79
CA LEU A 196 14.29 -7.93 6.26
C LEU A 196 15.65 -7.79 6.96
N ARG A 197 16.18 -6.56 7.06
CA ARG A 197 17.47 -6.28 7.70
C ARG A 197 17.48 -6.62 9.18
N GLN A 198 16.35 -6.40 9.87
CA GLN A 198 16.17 -6.84 11.26
C GLN A 198 16.34 -8.36 11.42
N ALA A 199 15.68 -9.14 10.57
CA ALA A 199 15.68 -10.60 10.73
C ALA A 199 16.95 -11.26 10.17
N LEU A 200 17.46 -10.77 9.03
CA LEU A 200 18.45 -11.49 8.21
C LEU A 200 19.74 -10.71 7.93
N GLY A 201 19.82 -9.46 8.40
CA GLY A 201 20.86 -8.52 8.02
C GLY A 201 20.76 -8.08 6.56
N ASP A 202 21.85 -7.51 6.04
CA ASP A 202 21.94 -7.08 4.66
C ASP A 202 21.89 -8.29 3.71
N ARG A 203 20.87 -8.34 2.86
CA ARG A 203 20.66 -9.40 1.86
C ARG A 203 20.20 -8.79 0.56
N ASP A 204 20.54 -9.47 -0.53
CA ASP A 204 19.89 -9.21 -1.81
C ASP A 204 18.40 -9.51 -1.69
N LEU A 205 17.59 -8.65 -2.30
CA LEU A 205 16.15 -8.71 -2.22
C LEU A 205 15.49 -8.44 -3.57
N VAL A 206 14.23 -8.83 -3.67
CA VAL A 206 13.32 -8.36 -4.71
C VAL A 206 12.03 -7.85 -4.06
N VAL A 207 11.52 -6.73 -4.57
CA VAL A 207 10.22 -6.20 -4.18
C VAL A 207 9.18 -6.73 -5.15
N VAL A 208 8.10 -7.29 -4.63
CA VAL A 208 7.01 -7.88 -5.40
C VAL A 208 5.66 -7.46 -4.83
N SER A 209 4.65 -7.42 -5.68
CA SER A 209 3.27 -7.35 -5.20
C SER A 209 2.81 -8.71 -4.65
N SER A 210 1.81 -8.68 -3.77
CA SER A 210 1.10 -9.89 -3.32
C SER A 210 0.61 -10.75 -4.49
N LEU A 211 0.12 -10.12 -5.56
CA LEU A 211 -0.30 -10.81 -6.78
C LEU A 211 0.84 -11.59 -7.44
N GLN A 212 1.96 -10.93 -7.73
CA GLN A 212 3.12 -11.59 -8.35
C GLN A 212 3.61 -12.78 -7.52
N LEU A 213 3.65 -12.63 -6.19
CA LEU A 213 4.01 -13.73 -5.30
C LEU A 213 3.03 -14.91 -5.38
N THR A 214 1.73 -14.63 -5.42
CA THR A 214 0.70 -15.68 -5.51
C THR A 214 0.66 -16.40 -6.86
N ASP A 215 0.89 -15.67 -7.97
CA ASP A 215 0.93 -16.23 -9.32
C ASP A 215 2.11 -17.18 -9.54
N HIS A 216 3.24 -16.88 -8.90
CA HIS A 216 4.49 -17.63 -9.03
C HIS A 216 4.80 -18.50 -7.80
N TRP A 217 3.79 -18.75 -6.94
CA TRP A 217 4.00 -19.50 -5.71
C TRP A 217 4.54 -20.92 -6.02
N PRO A 218 5.72 -21.29 -5.52
CA PRO A 218 6.45 -22.47 -6.00
C PRO A 218 5.79 -23.79 -5.59
N ASP A 219 5.24 -23.88 -4.37
CA ASP A 219 4.68 -25.11 -3.83
C ASP A 219 3.64 -24.80 -2.74
N LEU A 220 2.41 -25.27 -2.92
CA LEU A 220 1.29 -25.02 -2.00
C LEU A 220 1.45 -25.70 -0.63
N SER A 221 2.37 -26.65 -0.49
CA SER A 221 2.74 -27.24 0.79
C SER A 221 3.59 -26.31 1.65
N TRP A 222 4.20 -25.27 1.05
CA TRP A 222 5.01 -24.30 1.77
C TRP A 222 4.14 -23.31 2.54
N GLN A 223 4.71 -22.75 3.59
CA GLN A 223 4.10 -21.68 4.36
C GLN A 223 4.74 -20.34 4.02
N LEU A 224 3.94 -19.28 4.05
CA LEU A 224 4.46 -17.91 4.06
C LEU A 224 4.72 -17.52 5.51
N LEU A 225 5.96 -17.15 5.82
CA LEU A 225 6.33 -16.56 7.11
C LEU A 225 6.46 -15.06 6.90
N LEU A 226 5.49 -14.29 7.36
CA LEU A 226 5.50 -12.84 7.29
C LEU A 226 6.37 -12.29 8.42
N ASN A 227 7.32 -11.41 8.09
CA ASN A 227 8.27 -10.76 9.01
C ASN A 227 8.77 -11.69 10.15
N PRO A 228 9.31 -12.88 9.85
CA PRO A 228 9.75 -13.82 10.87
C PRO A 228 10.82 -13.19 11.77
N GLU A 229 10.92 -13.67 13.02
CA GLU A 229 11.84 -13.13 14.04
C GLU A 229 11.58 -11.65 14.42
N THR A 230 10.37 -11.14 14.13
CA THR A 230 9.94 -9.79 14.54
C THR A 230 8.62 -9.83 15.31
N PRO A 231 8.26 -8.77 16.06
CA PRO A 231 6.94 -8.67 16.70
C PRO A 231 5.76 -8.66 15.72
N LEU A 232 6.01 -8.41 14.42
CA LEU A 232 5.01 -8.43 13.37
C LEU A 232 5.01 -9.76 12.59
N ALA A 233 5.43 -10.84 13.25
CA ALA A 233 5.45 -12.17 12.66
C ALA A 233 4.05 -12.76 12.51
N ALA A 234 3.78 -13.35 11.36
CA ALA A 234 2.58 -14.17 11.13
C ALA A 234 2.91 -15.33 10.19
N ALA A 235 2.23 -16.47 10.37
CA ALA A 235 2.38 -17.63 9.50
C ALA A 235 1.08 -17.85 8.71
N LEU A 236 1.18 -17.89 7.39
CA LEU A 236 0.06 -18.19 6.50
C LEU A 236 0.32 -19.53 5.79
N PRO A 237 -0.58 -20.53 5.93
CA PRO A 237 -0.49 -21.75 5.13
C PRO A 237 -0.57 -21.44 3.64
N GLY A 238 0.17 -22.17 2.79
CA GLY A 238 0.09 -22.01 1.34
C GLY A 238 -1.33 -22.16 0.77
N ALA A 239 -2.20 -22.92 1.44
CA ALA A 239 -3.62 -23.01 1.10
C ALA A 239 -4.38 -21.68 1.28
N ALA A 240 -4.00 -20.81 2.22
CA ALA A 240 -4.61 -19.48 2.36
C ALA A 240 -4.21 -18.56 1.19
N LEU A 241 -3.06 -18.82 0.56
CA LEU A 241 -2.65 -18.13 -0.67
C LEU A 241 -3.47 -18.56 -1.89
N LEU A 242 -4.15 -19.71 -1.83
CA LEU A 242 -5.14 -20.07 -2.85
C LEU A 242 -6.34 -19.12 -2.79
N THR A 243 -6.79 -18.74 -1.59
CA THR A 243 -7.84 -17.72 -1.44
C THR A 243 -7.40 -16.38 -2.04
N LEU A 244 -6.13 -16.00 -1.86
CA LEU A 244 -5.56 -14.82 -2.55
C LEU A 244 -5.63 -14.99 -4.07
N ARG A 245 -5.11 -16.12 -4.57
CA ARG A 245 -5.02 -16.38 -6.01
C ARG A 245 -6.39 -16.48 -6.65
N ASP A 246 -7.37 -17.11 -6.00
CA ASP A 246 -8.73 -17.27 -6.51
C ASP A 246 -9.44 -15.91 -6.55
N TRP A 247 -9.31 -15.08 -5.51
CA TRP A 247 -9.82 -13.71 -5.51
C TRP A 247 -9.15 -12.85 -6.59
N VAL A 248 -7.83 -12.91 -6.74
CA VAL A 248 -7.14 -12.16 -7.79
C VAL A 248 -7.41 -12.76 -9.18
N ALA A 249 -7.58 -14.07 -9.31
CA ALA A 249 -7.96 -14.71 -10.57
C ALA A 249 -9.39 -14.35 -10.96
N GLU A 250 -10.31 -14.22 -10.02
CA GLU A 250 -11.67 -13.73 -10.24
C GLU A 250 -11.61 -12.27 -10.73
N LEU A 251 -10.84 -11.41 -10.05
CA LEU A 251 -10.60 -10.03 -10.50
C LEU A 251 -9.92 -9.96 -11.88
N ARG A 252 -8.90 -10.79 -12.13
CA ARG A 252 -8.18 -10.86 -13.41
C ARG A 252 -9.03 -11.46 -14.52
N GLN A 253 -9.89 -12.43 -14.23
CA GLN A 253 -10.84 -13.00 -15.20
C GLN A 253 -11.89 -11.96 -15.56
N VAL A 254 -12.41 -11.21 -14.59
CA VAL A 254 -13.30 -10.08 -14.86
C VAL A 254 -12.60 -9.03 -15.76
N VAL A 255 -11.34 -8.69 -15.46
CA VAL A 255 -10.56 -7.71 -16.25
C VAL A 255 -10.14 -8.25 -17.63
N THR A 256 -9.77 -9.52 -17.73
CA THR A 256 -9.26 -10.15 -18.97
C THR A 256 -10.39 -10.58 -19.89
N ALA A 257 -11.51 -11.09 -19.36
CA ALA A 257 -12.71 -11.37 -20.15
C ALA A 257 -13.28 -10.08 -20.76
N ALA A 258 -13.26 -8.98 -20.00
CA ALA A 258 -13.59 -7.66 -20.53
C ALA A 258 -12.63 -7.22 -21.65
N ALA A 259 -11.33 -7.48 -21.51
CA ALA A 259 -10.33 -7.15 -22.53
C ALA A 259 -10.39 -8.04 -23.79
N GLU A 260 -10.65 -9.34 -23.65
CA GLU A 260 -10.82 -10.28 -24.77
C GLU A 260 -12.13 -10.07 -25.52
N GLN A 261 -13.22 -9.74 -24.82
CA GLN A 261 -14.50 -9.39 -25.44
C GLN A 261 -14.37 -8.10 -26.28
N GLU A 262 -13.58 -7.13 -25.81
CA GLU A 262 -13.23 -5.93 -26.57
C GLU A 262 -12.32 -6.23 -27.78
N ARG A 263 -11.38 -7.17 -27.64
CA ARG A 263 -10.51 -7.61 -28.76
C ARG A 263 -11.29 -8.37 -29.84
N ARG A 264 -12.21 -9.26 -29.45
CA ARG A 264 -13.12 -9.96 -30.38
C ARG A 264 -14.06 -8.99 -31.09
N ARG A 265 -14.53 -7.93 -30.42
CA ARG A 265 -15.26 -6.82 -31.07
C ARG A 265 -14.44 -6.13 -32.15
N ARG A 266 -13.16 -5.83 -31.88
CA ARG A 266 -12.27 -5.17 -32.86
C ARG A 266 -11.94 -6.07 -34.05
N GLU A 267 -11.72 -7.36 -33.84
CA GLU A 267 -11.49 -8.32 -34.93
C GLU A 267 -12.74 -8.51 -35.80
N THR A 268 -13.94 -8.46 -35.20
CA THR A 268 -15.21 -8.50 -35.93
C THR A 268 -15.48 -7.18 -36.67
N ALA A 269 -15.07 -6.04 -36.10
CA ALA A 269 -15.18 -4.70 -36.70
C ALA A 269 -14.13 -4.43 -37.79
N GLY A 270 -12.99 -5.13 -37.78
CA GLY A 270 -11.92 -5.00 -38.78
C GLY A 270 -12.25 -5.59 -40.16
N TYR A 271 -13.37 -6.33 -40.29
CA TYR A 271 -13.83 -6.89 -41.56
C TYR A 271 -14.81 -5.98 -42.32
N ALA A 272 -15.08 -4.77 -41.83
CA ALA A 272 -15.91 -3.79 -42.53
C ALA A 272 -15.02 -2.73 -43.21
N GLU A 273 -14.70 -2.95 -44.49
CA GLU A 273 -14.11 -1.90 -45.34
C GLU A 273 -15.06 -0.68 -45.45
N PRO A 274 -14.52 0.55 -45.52
CA PRO A 274 -15.32 1.76 -45.49
C PRO A 274 -15.94 2.02 -46.86
N SER A 275 -17.20 1.60 -47.07
CA SER A 275 -17.96 2.00 -48.25
C SER A 275 -18.68 3.33 -48.03
N THR A 276 -18.23 4.30 -48.80
CA THR A 276 -18.86 5.59 -49.11
C THR A 276 -20.14 5.36 -49.91
N MET A 277 -21.30 5.80 -49.42
CA MET A 277 -22.36 6.49 -50.19
C MET A 277 -23.61 6.72 -49.32
N GLY A 278 -24.26 7.87 -49.54
CA GLY A 278 -25.31 8.39 -48.67
C GLY A 278 -26.76 7.99 -48.99
N LEU A 279 -27.62 8.50 -48.10
CA LEU A 279 -29.10 8.58 -48.12
C LEU A 279 -29.87 7.27 -47.78
N PRO A 280 -31.11 7.34 -47.25
CA PRO A 280 -31.80 8.40 -46.49
C PRO A 280 -32.39 7.91 -45.14
N VAL A 281 -32.78 8.87 -44.30
CA VAL A 281 -33.46 8.69 -43.00
C VAL A 281 -34.80 7.94 -43.14
N PRO A 282 -35.04 6.84 -42.39
CA PRO A 282 -36.39 6.36 -42.10
C PRO A 282 -36.90 6.90 -40.76
N MET A 283 -38.15 7.35 -40.76
CA MET A 283 -38.89 7.88 -39.60
C MET A 283 -38.96 6.95 -38.38
N PRO A 284 -39.18 7.49 -37.18
CA PRO A 284 -39.12 6.74 -35.93
C PRO A 284 -40.31 5.79 -35.78
N ARG A 285 -40.04 4.54 -35.43
CA ARG A 285 -41.06 3.65 -34.83
C ARG A 285 -41.21 4.03 -33.37
N SER A 286 -42.45 4.31 -32.98
CA SER A 286 -42.88 4.73 -31.65
C SER A 286 -42.29 3.85 -30.55
N ALA A 287 -41.40 4.45 -29.76
CA ALA A 287 -41.07 3.99 -28.41
C ALA A 287 -42.25 4.33 -27.48
N PRO A 288 -42.48 3.55 -26.40
CA PRO A 288 -43.52 3.86 -25.44
C PRO A 288 -43.25 5.20 -24.75
N GLU A 289 -44.35 5.81 -24.33
CA GLU A 289 -44.51 7.17 -23.83
C GLU A 289 -43.44 7.59 -22.81
N THR A 290 -42.85 8.76 -23.12
CA THR A 290 -42.20 9.72 -22.23
C THR A 290 -42.50 9.53 -20.74
N ALA A 291 -41.51 9.02 -20.00
CA ALA A 291 -41.18 9.69 -18.74
C ALA A 291 -40.55 11.02 -19.16
N GLU A 292 -41.21 12.13 -18.90
CA GLU A 292 -40.61 13.46 -19.03
C GLU A 292 -39.28 13.42 -18.26
N ASP A 293 -38.16 13.66 -18.95
CA ASP A 293 -36.86 13.82 -18.31
C ASP A 293 -36.93 15.15 -17.56
N GLU A 294 -37.50 15.12 -16.35
CA GLU A 294 -37.50 16.26 -15.46
C GLU A 294 -36.06 16.72 -15.30
N GLY A 295 -35.81 17.97 -15.69
CA GLY A 295 -34.50 18.61 -15.59
C GLY A 295 -33.97 18.62 -14.15
N PRO A 296 -32.80 19.24 -13.93
CA PRO A 296 -32.22 19.32 -12.59
C PRO A 296 -33.22 19.87 -11.57
N ASP A 297 -33.24 19.29 -10.37
CA ASP A 297 -34.14 19.75 -9.31
C ASP A 297 -33.89 21.25 -9.04
N PRO A 298 -34.91 22.12 -9.19
CA PRO A 298 -34.72 23.57 -9.06
C PRO A 298 -34.40 24.00 -7.62
N ASP A 299 -34.67 23.13 -6.64
CA ASP A 299 -34.49 23.42 -5.22
C ASP A 299 -33.10 23.02 -4.69
N VAL A 300 -32.24 22.40 -5.53
CA VAL A 300 -30.86 22.02 -5.16
C VAL A 300 -29.81 22.91 -5.85
N PRO A 301 -28.64 23.13 -5.22
CA PRO A 301 -27.57 23.89 -5.85
C PRO A 301 -27.06 23.21 -7.12
N LEU A 302 -26.79 24.01 -8.15
CA LEU A 302 -26.20 23.53 -9.40
C LEU A 302 -24.81 22.92 -9.13
N LEU A 303 -24.71 21.61 -9.33
CA LEU A 303 -23.45 20.88 -9.33
C LEU A 303 -23.26 20.22 -10.70
N LEU A 304 -22.02 20.13 -11.14
CA LEU A 304 -21.62 19.38 -12.31
C LEU A 304 -21.24 17.97 -11.88
N GLN A 305 -21.52 17.01 -12.75
CA GLN A 305 -21.29 15.60 -12.52
C GLN A 305 -20.65 14.95 -13.75
N LEU A 306 -19.77 13.99 -13.50
CA LEU A 306 -19.14 13.15 -14.53
C LEU A 306 -19.09 11.72 -14.03
N VAL A 307 -19.47 10.77 -14.89
CA VAL A 307 -19.44 9.34 -14.57
C VAL A 307 -18.06 8.78 -14.86
N ILE A 308 -17.48 8.07 -13.90
CA ILE A 308 -16.22 7.38 -14.07
C ILE A 308 -16.51 5.89 -14.30
N PRO A 309 -15.91 5.25 -15.32
CA PRO A 309 -15.92 3.79 -15.44
C PRO A 309 -15.32 3.10 -14.21
N HIS A 310 -15.95 2.03 -13.70
CA HIS A 310 -15.55 1.34 -12.45
C HIS A 310 -14.06 1.00 -12.39
N ARG A 311 -13.47 0.61 -13.52
CA ARG A 311 -12.04 0.27 -13.64
C ARG A 311 -11.06 1.38 -13.24
N TYR A 312 -11.50 2.64 -13.17
CA TYR A 312 -10.64 3.77 -12.82
C TYR A 312 -10.81 4.24 -11.38
N LEU A 313 -11.74 3.67 -10.61
CA LEU A 313 -12.02 4.11 -9.24
C LEU A 313 -10.77 4.05 -8.34
N SER A 314 -10.02 2.95 -8.41
CA SER A 314 -8.77 2.79 -7.65
C SER A 314 -7.72 3.84 -8.00
N SER A 315 -7.60 4.21 -9.28
CA SER A 315 -6.65 5.25 -9.70
C SER A 315 -6.93 6.61 -9.04
N TYR A 316 -8.19 6.96 -8.78
CA TYR A 316 -8.49 8.18 -8.04
C TYR A 316 -8.15 8.03 -6.55
N LEU A 317 -8.60 6.94 -5.90
CA LEU A 317 -8.44 6.76 -4.46
C LEU A 317 -6.99 6.50 -4.02
N ASP A 318 -6.26 5.67 -4.77
CA ASP A 318 -4.95 5.14 -4.37
C ASP A 318 -3.80 5.96 -4.99
N ASP A 319 -3.93 6.35 -6.28
CA ASP A 319 -2.84 7.00 -7.02
C ASP A 319 -2.92 8.54 -7.07
N GLY A 320 -3.96 9.13 -6.46
CA GLY A 320 -4.14 10.58 -6.46
C GLY A 320 -4.46 11.16 -7.86
N TYR A 321 -5.03 10.34 -8.76
CA TYR A 321 -5.26 10.75 -10.14
C TYR A 321 -6.15 12.01 -10.22
N ASP A 322 -5.68 13.00 -10.98
CA ASP A 322 -6.24 14.37 -11.00
C ASP A 322 -6.88 14.76 -12.34
N ARG A 323 -7.11 13.81 -13.24
CA ARG A 323 -7.69 14.05 -14.57
C ARG A 323 -8.92 13.20 -14.80
N ALA A 324 -9.95 13.79 -15.37
CA ALA A 324 -11.16 13.10 -15.77
C ALA A 324 -11.49 13.39 -17.23
N ALA A 325 -12.02 12.39 -17.94
CA ALA A 325 -12.56 12.57 -19.27
C ALA A 325 -13.89 11.82 -19.40
N GLY A 326 -14.92 12.48 -19.93
CA GLY A 326 -16.26 11.90 -19.99
C GLY A 326 -17.34 12.94 -20.25
N LEU A 327 -18.59 12.48 -20.19
CA LEU A 327 -19.77 13.32 -20.37
C LEU A 327 -20.06 14.13 -19.09
N VAL A 328 -19.66 15.40 -19.09
CA VAL A 328 -20.01 16.36 -18.04
C VAL A 328 -21.46 16.82 -18.22
N HIS A 329 -22.24 16.78 -17.15
CA HIS A 329 -23.65 17.14 -17.12
C HIS A 329 -24.04 17.76 -15.78
N ALA A 330 -25.19 18.41 -15.69
CA ALA A 330 -25.74 18.90 -14.44
C ALA A 330 -26.23 17.73 -13.57
N TRP A 331 -25.94 17.76 -12.27
CA TRP A 331 -26.50 16.82 -11.30
C TRP A 331 -27.99 17.11 -11.10
N HIS A 332 -28.84 16.06 -11.13
CA HIS A 332 -30.29 16.26 -11.07
C HIS A 332 -30.86 16.32 -9.66
N GLY A 333 -30.08 16.01 -8.62
CA GLY A 333 -30.53 16.02 -7.23
C GLY A 333 -30.62 14.62 -6.60
N PRO A 334 -30.80 14.54 -5.28
CA PRO A 334 -30.75 13.29 -4.52
C PRO A 334 -31.89 12.35 -4.93
N GLY A 335 -31.58 11.07 -5.13
CA GLY A 335 -32.56 10.04 -5.51
C GLY A 335 -33.10 10.13 -6.95
N ARG A 336 -32.73 11.17 -7.72
CA ARG A 336 -33.11 11.29 -9.15
C ARG A 336 -32.09 10.64 -10.09
N ASP A 337 -30.83 10.52 -9.65
CA ASP A 337 -29.76 9.85 -10.39
C ASP A 337 -29.50 8.45 -9.81
N THR A 338 -29.91 7.41 -10.54
CA THR A 338 -29.49 6.01 -10.34
C THR A 338 -28.63 5.55 -11.53
N PRO A 339 -27.78 4.51 -11.38
CA PRO A 339 -26.88 4.07 -12.45
C PRO A 339 -27.60 3.89 -13.80
N VAL A 340 -28.67 3.09 -13.86
CA VAL A 340 -29.40 2.82 -15.11
C VAL A 340 -30.05 4.07 -15.72
N ARG A 341 -30.60 4.98 -14.90
CA ARG A 341 -31.21 6.24 -15.39
C ARG A 341 -30.15 7.19 -15.92
N LEU A 342 -29.01 7.25 -15.25
CA LEU A 342 -27.86 8.04 -15.64
C LEU A 342 -27.30 7.54 -16.98
N TYR A 343 -27.10 6.24 -17.15
CA TYR A 343 -26.54 5.70 -18.38
C TYR A 343 -27.46 5.86 -19.58
N ARG A 344 -28.76 5.59 -19.44
CA ARG A 344 -29.75 5.76 -20.51
C ARG A 344 -29.80 7.20 -21.01
N ARG A 345 -29.84 8.16 -20.08
CA ARG A 345 -29.89 9.60 -20.39
C ARG A 345 -28.62 10.12 -21.03
N LEU A 346 -27.46 9.63 -20.60
CA LEU A 346 -26.17 10.02 -21.16
C LEU A 346 -25.83 9.25 -22.45
N GLY A 347 -26.67 8.30 -22.89
CA GLY A 347 -26.38 7.45 -24.04
C GLY A 347 -25.15 6.57 -23.82
N LEU A 348 -24.84 6.24 -22.56
CA LEU A 348 -23.71 5.42 -22.15
C LEU A 348 -24.04 3.92 -22.21
N LEU A 349 -25.19 3.54 -22.76
CA LEU A 349 -25.54 2.14 -22.97
C LEU A 349 -25.48 1.86 -24.47
N GLY A 350 -24.68 0.87 -24.83
CA GLY A 350 -24.44 0.55 -26.23
C GLY A 350 -23.30 -0.42 -26.40
N GLU A 351 -23.11 -0.86 -27.64
CA GLU A 351 -22.07 -1.79 -27.99
C GLU A 351 -20.67 -1.16 -27.79
N GLY A 352 -19.87 -1.72 -26.89
CA GLY A 352 -18.52 -1.20 -26.55
C GLY A 352 -18.47 -0.29 -25.31
N SER A 353 -19.62 -0.03 -24.67
CA SER A 353 -19.66 0.77 -23.44
C SER A 353 -19.09 0.01 -22.23
N PRO A 354 -18.39 0.70 -21.30
CA PRO A 354 -17.98 0.12 -20.03
C PRO A 354 -19.07 0.13 -18.95
N PHE A 355 -20.30 0.54 -19.27
CA PHE A 355 -21.43 0.65 -18.33
C PHE A 355 -22.55 -0.32 -18.72
N GLU A 356 -23.15 -0.99 -17.73
CA GLU A 356 -24.21 -1.98 -17.94
C GLU A 356 -25.50 -1.59 -17.22
N GLU A 357 -26.66 -2.01 -17.75
CA GLU A 357 -27.94 -1.73 -17.08
C GLU A 357 -28.08 -2.44 -15.73
N SER A 358 -27.30 -3.51 -15.50
CA SER A 358 -27.26 -4.29 -14.26
C SER A 358 -26.30 -3.74 -13.20
N ASP A 359 -25.61 -2.63 -13.45
CA ASP A 359 -24.70 -2.06 -12.46
C ASP A 359 -25.44 -1.65 -11.18
N GLU A 360 -25.10 -2.30 -10.07
CA GLU A 360 -25.70 -2.01 -8.77
C GLU A 360 -25.23 -0.66 -8.19
N TRP A 361 -24.08 -0.16 -8.65
CA TRP A 361 -23.51 1.11 -8.23
C TRP A 361 -22.61 1.71 -9.32
N VAL A 362 -22.34 3.02 -9.25
CA VAL A 362 -21.40 3.71 -10.15
C VAL A 362 -20.66 4.86 -9.45
N PRO A 363 -19.35 5.03 -9.70
CA PRO A 363 -18.62 6.17 -9.18
C PRO A 363 -18.81 7.41 -10.08
N VAL A 364 -19.04 8.55 -9.43
CA VAL A 364 -19.19 9.85 -10.08
C VAL A 364 -18.32 10.91 -9.41
N LEU A 365 -17.80 11.84 -10.21
CA LEU A 365 -17.22 13.08 -9.71
C LEU A 365 -18.30 14.15 -9.67
N ARG A 366 -18.36 14.92 -8.59
CA ARG A 366 -19.31 16.02 -8.41
C ARG A 366 -18.61 17.28 -7.89
N TRP A 367 -18.82 18.42 -8.55
CA TRP A 367 -18.19 19.68 -8.16
C TRP A 367 -19.06 20.89 -8.51
N PRO A 368 -18.92 22.03 -7.79
CA PRO A 368 -19.61 23.26 -8.14
C PRO A 368 -18.98 23.92 -9.38
N PRO A 369 -19.77 24.55 -10.26
CA PRO A 369 -19.23 25.31 -11.39
C PRO A 369 -18.40 26.50 -10.88
N SER A 370 -17.25 26.73 -11.53
CA SER A 370 -16.38 27.88 -11.25
C SER A 370 -16.76 29.09 -12.11
N LYS A 371 -16.21 30.27 -11.82
CA LYS A 371 -16.35 31.46 -12.70
C LYS A 371 -15.82 31.24 -14.13
N ALA A 372 -14.94 30.27 -14.33
CA ALA A 372 -14.40 29.89 -15.63
C ALA A 372 -15.23 28.80 -16.33
N THR A 373 -16.21 28.21 -15.65
CA THR A 373 -17.07 27.17 -16.20
C THR A 373 -18.16 27.82 -17.07
N PRO A 374 -18.28 27.45 -18.37
CA PRO A 374 -19.32 28.00 -19.23
C PRO A 374 -20.72 27.74 -18.69
N GLU A 375 -21.59 28.75 -18.69
CA GLU A 375 -22.99 28.64 -18.20
C GLU A 375 -23.77 27.49 -18.87
N GLN A 376 -23.40 27.15 -20.11
CA GLN A 376 -23.97 26.08 -20.91
C GLN A 376 -23.76 24.67 -20.32
N TRP A 377 -22.80 24.48 -19.40
CA TRP A 377 -22.56 23.19 -18.75
C TRP A 377 -23.65 22.86 -17.72
N GLY A 378 -24.32 23.87 -17.16
CA GLY A 378 -25.38 23.69 -16.17
C GLY A 378 -26.81 23.73 -16.72
N GLN A 379 -26.98 24.10 -17.99
CA GLN A 379 -28.29 24.37 -18.62
C GLN A 379 -28.44 23.67 -20.00
N GLY A 380 -27.45 22.88 -20.43
CA GLY A 380 -27.35 22.30 -21.76
C GLY A 380 -27.15 20.77 -21.75
N PRO A 381 -27.13 20.13 -22.93
CA PRO A 381 -26.95 18.68 -23.04
C PRO A 381 -25.55 18.24 -22.55
N PRO A 382 -25.40 16.96 -22.14
CA PRO A 382 -24.11 16.41 -21.72
C PRO A 382 -23.00 16.63 -22.75
N ARG A 383 -21.78 16.95 -22.31
CA ARG A 383 -20.65 17.27 -23.20
C ARG A 383 -19.45 16.40 -22.90
N MET A 384 -18.83 15.87 -23.95
CA MET A 384 -17.58 15.13 -23.84
C MET A 384 -16.45 16.12 -23.59
N GLU A 385 -15.82 16.02 -22.42
CA GLU A 385 -14.76 16.93 -22.00
C GLU A 385 -13.60 16.15 -21.37
N SER A 386 -12.41 16.74 -21.39
CA SER A 386 -11.26 16.29 -20.61
C SER A 386 -10.81 17.43 -19.72
N LEU A 387 -10.79 17.20 -18.41
CA LEU A 387 -10.54 18.23 -17.40
C LEU A 387 -9.55 17.75 -16.34
N VAL A 388 -8.87 18.72 -15.73
CA VAL A 388 -8.18 18.52 -14.44
C VAL A 388 -9.23 18.71 -13.36
N VAL A 389 -9.29 17.76 -12.42
CA VAL A 389 -10.29 17.74 -11.36
C VAL A 389 -10.15 19.00 -10.50
N PRO A 390 -11.22 19.81 -10.36
CA PRO A 390 -11.18 21.02 -9.54
C PRO A 390 -10.96 20.71 -8.05
N ASP A 391 -10.37 21.66 -7.34
CA ASP A 391 -10.26 21.59 -5.89
C ASP A 391 -11.63 21.45 -5.21
N GLY A 392 -11.73 20.61 -4.19
CA GLY A 392 -12.97 20.33 -3.47
C GLY A 392 -13.96 19.43 -4.23
N THR A 393 -13.56 18.83 -5.36
CA THR A 393 -14.40 17.84 -6.05
C THR A 393 -14.69 16.64 -5.16
N GLU A 394 -15.94 16.20 -5.15
CA GLU A 394 -16.40 15.04 -4.41
C GLU A 394 -16.42 13.80 -5.32
N LEU A 395 -15.77 12.72 -4.91
CA LEU A 395 -15.92 11.39 -5.49
C LEU A 395 -17.01 10.67 -4.71
N ARG A 396 -18.07 10.25 -5.41
CA ARG A 396 -19.29 9.70 -4.81
C ARG A 396 -19.67 8.38 -5.47
N CYS A 397 -20.35 7.51 -4.73
CA CYS A 397 -20.90 6.25 -5.20
C CYS A 397 -22.42 6.36 -5.25
N LEU A 398 -23.00 6.23 -6.43
CA LEU A 398 -24.45 6.19 -6.63
C LEU A 398 -24.91 4.73 -6.71
N HIS A 399 -25.82 4.33 -5.84
CA HIS A 399 -26.36 2.97 -5.78
C HIS A 399 -27.70 2.87 -6.52
N GLN A 400 -28.04 1.66 -6.98
CA GLN A 400 -29.31 1.37 -7.65
C GLN A 400 -30.56 1.66 -6.81
N ASP A 401 -30.42 1.60 -5.48
CA ASP A 401 -31.47 1.90 -4.51
C ASP A 401 -31.65 3.41 -4.24
N GLY A 402 -30.87 4.26 -4.92
CA GLY A 402 -30.91 5.71 -4.81
C GLY A 402 -30.05 6.28 -3.69
N ARG A 403 -29.28 5.46 -2.96
CA ARG A 403 -28.25 5.96 -2.03
C ARG A 403 -27.13 6.65 -2.78
N ASP A 404 -26.66 7.75 -2.19
CA ASP A 404 -25.58 8.60 -2.72
C ASP A 404 -24.52 8.79 -1.62
N GLU A 405 -23.46 7.99 -1.68
CA GLU A 405 -22.42 7.91 -0.67
C GLU A 405 -21.19 8.73 -1.08
N LEU A 406 -20.71 9.59 -0.20
CA LEU A 406 -19.47 10.32 -0.42
C LEU A 406 -18.28 9.41 -0.07
N LEU A 407 -17.36 9.21 -1.01
CA LEU A 407 -16.18 8.37 -0.81
C LEU A 407 -14.95 9.19 -0.46
N ALA A 408 -14.69 10.26 -1.20
CA ALA A 408 -13.51 11.10 -1.00
C ALA A 408 -13.69 12.52 -1.54
N ARG A 409 -12.83 13.44 -1.11
CA ARG A 409 -12.73 14.84 -1.57
C ARG A 409 -11.35 15.11 -2.12
N PHE A 410 -11.27 15.73 -3.29
CA PHE A 410 -10.01 16.09 -3.91
C PHE A 410 -9.44 17.39 -3.34
N GLU A 411 -8.17 17.36 -2.95
CA GLU A 411 -7.39 18.54 -2.55
C GLU A 411 -6.33 18.83 -3.63
N ALA A 412 -6.52 19.91 -4.39
CA ALA A 412 -5.68 20.24 -5.54
C ALA A 412 -4.26 20.65 -5.13
N ALA A 413 -4.08 21.20 -3.92
CA ALA A 413 -2.77 21.62 -3.40
C ALA A 413 -1.84 20.43 -3.16
N SER A 414 -2.39 19.30 -2.70
CA SER A 414 -1.65 18.08 -2.39
C SER A 414 -1.79 17.00 -3.46
N ARG A 415 -2.69 17.19 -4.45
CA ARG A 415 -3.09 16.21 -5.47
C ARG A 415 -3.48 14.87 -4.84
N ARG A 416 -4.27 14.93 -3.77
CA ARG A 416 -4.73 13.75 -3.03
C ARG A 416 -6.24 13.74 -2.88
N TRP A 417 -6.77 12.54 -2.83
CA TRP A 417 -8.16 12.28 -2.46
C TRP A 417 -8.21 11.95 -0.97
N SER A 418 -8.85 12.81 -0.20
CA SER A 418 -9.06 12.61 1.24
C SER A 418 -10.36 11.86 1.47
N PRO A 419 -10.37 10.70 2.15
CA PRO A 419 -11.59 9.98 2.47
C PRO A 419 -12.59 10.85 3.24
N ALA A 420 -13.87 10.59 3.02
CA ALA A 420 -14.99 11.34 3.60
C ALA A 420 -15.23 11.09 5.09
#